data_AF-A0A926BBX2-F1
#
_entry.id   AF-A0A926BBX2-F1
#
_cell.length_a   1.000
_cell.length_b   1.000
_cell.length_c   1.000
_cell.angle_alpha   90.00
_cell.angle_beta   90.00
_cell.angle_gamma   90.00
#
_symmetry.space_group_name_H-M   'P 1'
#
loop_
_entity.id
_entity.type
_entity.pdbx_description
1 polymer ?
#
loop_
_entity_poly.entity_id
_entity_poly.type
_entity_poly.pdbx_seq_one_letter_code
_entity_poly.pdbx_strand_id
1 'polypeptide(L)'
;HRFVFVFTGHVLNDGTGYLASVTDKGNTCHQIMSNYQFRAQGGEGYMRLLQFQDDNKTVKIHTYSALYDSFLMEPDQDFTITLDVPVGPAP
;
A
#
# COMPACT_ATOMS: atom_id res chain seq x y z
N HIS A 1 -3.80 15.40 -13.54
CA HIS A 1 -2.51 14.72 -13.25
C HIS A 1 -2.63 13.23 -13.57
N ARG A 2 -1.55 12.44 -13.56
CA ARG A 2 -1.61 10.99 -13.73
C ARG A 2 -1.26 10.35 -12.38
N PHE A 3 -2.25 10.26 -11.50
CA PHE A 3 -2.05 9.66 -10.18
C PHE A 3 -2.00 8.15 -10.32
N VAL A 4 -0.94 7.55 -9.78
CA VAL A 4 -0.77 6.08 -9.69
C VAL A 4 -1.12 5.57 -8.30
N PHE A 5 -0.88 6.39 -7.28
CA PHE A 5 -1.14 6.06 -5.89
C PHE A 5 -1.85 7.19 -5.15
N VAL A 6 -2.70 6.79 -4.20
CA VAL A 6 -3.21 7.63 -3.12
C VAL A 6 -3.03 6.87 -1.82
N PHE A 7 -2.47 7.53 -0.81
CA PHE A 7 -2.27 6.96 0.52
C PHE A 7 -3.14 7.69 1.54
N THR A 8 -3.85 6.94 2.38
CA THR A 8 -4.79 7.46 3.38
C THR A 8 -4.63 6.74 4.72
N GLY A 9 -5.25 7.31 5.76
CA GLY A 9 -5.29 6.73 7.11
C GLY A 9 -6.50 7.26 7.88
N HIS A 10 -6.40 7.35 9.21
CA HIS A 10 -7.38 7.99 10.13
C HIS A 10 -8.77 7.33 10.26
N VAL A 11 -9.19 6.46 9.33
CA VAL A 11 -10.47 5.72 9.44
C VAL A 11 -10.38 4.63 10.50
N LEU A 12 -11.45 4.49 11.30
CA LEU A 12 -11.49 3.72 12.54
C LEU A 12 -11.97 2.27 12.41
N ASN A 13 -12.33 1.81 11.22
CA ASN A 13 -12.91 0.47 11.03
C ASN A 13 -11.83 -0.64 11.09
N ASP A 14 -11.73 -1.50 10.08
CA ASP A 14 -10.61 -2.43 9.90
C ASP A 14 -9.23 -1.73 9.87
N GLY A 15 -9.21 -0.43 9.57
CA GLY A 15 -7.99 0.38 9.56
C GLY A 15 -7.13 0.12 8.32
N THR A 16 -7.63 -0.67 7.37
CA THR A 16 -6.97 -1.02 6.11
C THR A 16 -7.97 -1.01 4.98
N GLY A 17 -7.47 -0.80 3.78
CA GLY A 17 -8.34 -0.77 2.61
C GLY A 17 -7.51 -0.67 1.35
N TYR A 18 -8.03 -1.31 0.30
CA TYR A 18 -7.44 -1.22 -1.02
C TYR A 18 -8.55 -1.06 -2.06
N LEU A 19 -8.41 -0.04 -2.89
CA LEU A 19 -9.27 0.20 -4.03
C LEU A 19 -8.41 0.52 -5.26
N ALA A 20 -8.68 -0.17 -6.36
CA ALA A 20 -8.15 0.16 -7.67
C ALA A 20 -9.26 0.82 -8.48
N SER A 21 -9.03 2.04 -8.97
CA SER A 21 -10.02 2.75 -9.80
C SER A 21 -9.37 3.28 -11.07
N VAL A 22 -10.09 3.18 -12.19
CA VAL A 22 -9.67 3.78 -13.45
C VAL A 22 -9.87 5.29 -13.35
N THR A 23 -8.81 6.03 -13.66
CA THR A 23 -8.84 7.50 -13.69
C THR A 23 -9.49 8.02 -14.97
N ASP A 24 -9.78 9.32 -15.01
CA ASP A 24 -10.20 10.04 -16.22
C ASP A 24 -9.17 9.97 -17.38
N LYS A 25 -7.91 9.65 -17.06
CA LYS A 25 -6.83 9.43 -18.03
C LYS A 25 -6.61 7.97 -18.43
N GLY A 26 -7.46 7.06 -17.95
CA GLY A 26 -7.45 5.66 -18.35
C GLY A 26 -6.40 4.78 -17.65
N ASN A 27 -5.52 5.34 -16.82
CA ASN A 27 -4.64 4.54 -15.95
C ASN A 27 -5.35 4.19 -14.63
N THR A 28 -4.86 3.15 -13.98
CA THR A 28 -5.31 2.72 -12.65
C THR A 28 -4.65 3.58 -11.58
N CYS A 29 -5.46 4.03 -10.62
CA CYS A 29 -5.00 4.64 -9.38
C CYS A 29 -5.23 3.65 -8.23
N HIS A 30 -4.14 3.25 -7.58
CA HIS A 30 -4.12 2.36 -6.43
C HIS A 30 -4.27 3.18 -5.15
N GLN A 31 -5.42 3.07 -4.51
CA GLN A 31 -5.77 3.79 -3.29
C GLN A 31 -5.57 2.84 -2.11
N ILE A 32 -4.65 3.19 -1.22
CA ILE A 32 -4.25 2.34 -0.10
C ILE A 32 -4.53 3.09 1.20
N MET A 33 -5.29 2.44 2.08
CA MET A 33 -5.58 2.90 3.44
C MET A 33 -4.76 2.07 4.43
N SER A 34 -4.08 2.77 5.35
CA SER A 34 -3.33 2.13 6.43
C SER A 34 -3.43 2.98 7.69
N ASN A 35 -4.08 2.44 8.71
CA ASN A 35 -4.29 3.07 9.99
C ASN A 35 -4.12 2.05 11.12
N TYR A 36 -2.98 2.12 11.80
CA TYR A 36 -2.66 1.25 12.92
C TYR A 36 -2.83 1.93 14.28
N GLN A 37 -3.27 3.20 14.34
CA GLN A 37 -3.15 4.07 15.53
C GLN A 37 -3.84 3.54 16.81
N PHE A 38 -4.79 2.60 16.71
CA PHE A 38 -5.54 2.02 17.84
C PHE A 38 -5.04 0.65 18.29
N ARG A 39 -4.04 0.08 17.61
CA ARG A 39 -3.35 -1.09 18.18
C ARG A 39 -2.65 -0.68 19.48
N ALA A 40 -2.26 -1.66 20.30
CA ALA A 40 -1.60 -1.37 21.57
C ALA A 40 -0.35 -0.50 21.38
N GLN A 41 0.17 0.11 22.44
CA GLN A 41 1.40 0.91 22.37
C GLN A 41 1.37 2.04 21.32
N GLY A 42 0.19 2.61 21.03
CA GLY A 42 0.04 3.69 20.05
C GLY A 42 0.19 3.24 18.60
N GLY A 43 -0.08 1.97 18.30
CA GLY A 43 -0.03 1.41 16.95
C GLY A 43 1.05 0.36 16.72
N GLU A 44 1.74 -0.07 17.79
CA GLU A 44 2.71 -1.17 17.78
C GLU A 44 3.86 -1.00 16.77
N GLY A 45 4.12 0.23 16.30
CA GLY A 45 5.16 0.53 15.32
C GLY A 45 4.92 -0.01 13.91
N TYR A 46 3.69 -0.41 13.56
CA TYR A 46 3.39 -0.92 12.22
C TYR A 46 3.43 0.18 11.15
N MET A 47 4.02 -0.16 10.01
CA MET A 47 4.15 0.67 8.82
C MET A 47 3.80 -0.13 7.57
N ARG A 48 3.22 0.55 6.58
CA ARG A 48 2.97 -0.02 5.25
C ARG A 48 4.18 0.22 4.35
N LEU A 49 4.81 -0.86 3.89
CA LEU A 49 5.96 -0.85 3.00
C LEU A 49 5.54 -1.18 1.57
N LEU A 50 5.99 -0.38 0.60
CA LEU A 50 5.82 -0.63 -0.82
C LEU A 50 7.20 -0.91 -1.44
N GLN A 51 7.37 -2.12 -1.99
CA GLN A 51 8.58 -2.54 -2.67
C GLN A 51 8.35 -2.67 -4.18
N PHE A 52 8.83 -1.67 -4.91
CA PHE A 52 8.86 -1.67 -6.37
C PHE A 52 9.91 -2.66 -6.87
N GLN A 53 9.51 -3.60 -7.72
CA GLN A 53 10.42 -4.58 -8.31
C GLN A 53 11.05 -4.02 -9.60
N ASP A 54 12.14 -4.64 -10.03
CA ASP A 54 12.93 -4.20 -11.19
C ASP A 54 12.21 -4.37 -12.55
N ASP A 55 11.00 -4.96 -12.57
CA ASP A 55 10.18 -5.12 -13.77
C ASP A 55 9.30 -3.90 -14.10
N ASN A 56 9.39 -2.83 -13.29
CA ASN A 56 8.62 -1.59 -13.39
C ASN A 56 7.10 -1.77 -13.30
N LYS A 57 6.60 -2.95 -12.91
CA LYS A 57 5.16 -3.26 -12.88
C LYS A 57 4.72 -3.83 -11.55
N THR A 58 5.54 -4.63 -10.90
CA THR A 58 5.16 -5.31 -9.67
C THR A 58 5.53 -4.45 -8.46
N VAL A 59 4.55 -4.26 -7.58
CA VAL A 59 4.76 -3.67 -6.26
C VAL A 59 4.30 -4.66 -5.22
N LYS A 60 5.23 -5.11 -4.39
CA LYS A 60 4.93 -5.92 -3.21
C LYS A 60 4.61 -4.99 -2.06
N ILE A 61 3.55 -5.31 -1.34
CA ILE A 61 3.03 -4.51 -0.25
C ILE A 61 3.06 -5.36 1.00
N HIS A 62 3.73 -4.85 2.03
CA HIS A 62 3.87 -5.54 3.31
C HIS A 62 3.55 -4.58 4.45
N THR A 63 3.11 -5.13 5.57
CA THR A 63 2.95 -4.37 6.81
C THR A 63 3.94 -4.90 7.85
N TYR A 64 4.86 -4.04 8.28
CA TYR A 64 5.98 -4.41 9.15
C TYR A 64 5.98 -3.57 10.43
N SER A 65 6.25 -4.20 11.57
CA SER A 65 6.53 -3.51 12.83
C SER A 65 8.02 -3.57 13.14
N ALA A 66 8.63 -2.39 13.30
CA ALA A 66 10.01 -2.30 13.80
C ALA A 66 10.12 -2.61 15.31
N LEU A 67 9.01 -2.53 16.05
CA LEU A 67 8.99 -2.86 17.49
C LEU A 67 9.06 -4.37 17.72
N TYR A 68 8.33 -5.14 16.91
CA TYR A 68 8.26 -6.59 17.03
C TYR A 68 9.14 -7.35 16.05
N ASP A 69 9.78 -6.63 15.11
CA ASP A 69 10.53 -7.19 13.99
C ASP A 69 9.73 -8.29 13.25
N SER A 70 8.48 -7.95 12.92
CA SER A 70 7.52 -8.91 12.37
C SER A 70 6.58 -8.28 11.35
N PHE A 71 6.03 -9.14 10.49
CA PHE A 71 5.05 -8.79 9.47
C PHE A 71 3.65 -9.22 9.89
N LEU A 72 2.65 -8.41 9.50
CA LEU A 72 1.27 -8.87 9.42
C LEU A 72 1.08 -9.61 8.09
N MET A 73 0.48 -10.81 8.15
CA MET A 73 0.41 -11.75 7.02
C MET A 73 -1.02 -11.89 6.46
N GLU A 74 -1.96 -11.14 7.00
CA GLU A 74 -3.34 -11.11 6.54
C GLU A 74 -3.42 -10.56 5.10
N PRO A 75 -4.41 -10.98 4.28
CA PRO A 75 -4.46 -10.63 2.85
C PRO A 75 -4.51 -9.12 2.54
N ASP A 76 -4.98 -8.31 3.47
CA ASP A 76 -5.05 -6.85 3.39
C ASP A 76 -3.77 -6.14 3.90
N GLN A 77 -2.79 -6.92 4.37
CA GLN A 77 -1.52 -6.47 4.93
C GLN A 77 -0.31 -6.92 4.11
N ASP A 78 -0.41 -8.10 3.48
CA ASP A 78 0.57 -8.68 2.57
C ASP A 78 -0.09 -9.03 1.24
N PHE A 79 0.20 -8.23 0.21
CA PHE A 79 -0.36 -8.44 -1.12
C PHE A 79 0.54 -7.85 -2.21
N THR A 80 0.27 -8.23 -3.45
CA THR A 80 0.97 -7.73 -4.63
C THR A 80 -0.01 -7.00 -5.52
N ILE A 81 0.40 -5.84 -6.06
CA ILE A 81 -0.32 -5.13 -7.11
C ILE A 81 0.53 -5.08 -8.37
N THR A 82 -0.16 -5.02 -9.51
CA THR A 82 0.45 -4.84 -10.83
C THR A 82 0.05 -3.48 -11.37
N LEU A 83 1.04 -2.68 -11.74
CA LEU A 83 0.86 -1.36 -12.32
C LEU A 83 0.60 -1.49 -13.82
N ASP A 84 -0.37 -0.72 -14.32
CA ASP A 84 -0.66 -0.57 -15.75
C ASP A 84 0.15 0.54 -16.41
N VAL A 85 0.87 1.32 -15.60
CA VAL A 85 1.83 2.33 -16.03
C VAL A 85 3.19 2.04 -15.38
N PRO A 86 4.28 2.02 -16.17
CA PRO A 86 5.61 1.81 -15.60
C PRO A 86 6.03 2.99 -14.73
N VAL A 87 6.64 2.70 -13.58
CA VAL A 87 7.17 3.71 -12.65
C VAL A 87 8.68 3.77 -12.82
N GLY A 88 9.13 4.58 -13.77
CA GLY A 88 10.55 4.77 -14.09
C GLY A 88 10.71 5.31 -15.51
N PRO A 89 11.88 5.87 -15.89
CA PRO A 89 12.16 6.09 -17.31
C PRO A 89 12.06 4.74 -18.03
N ALA A 90 11.52 4.76 -19.26
CA ALA A 90 11.57 3.60 -20.13
C ALA A 90 13.03 3.13 -20.28
N PRO A 91 13.30 1.81 -20.35
CA PRO A 91 14.63 1.31 -20.65
C PRO A 91 15.15 1.85 -21.98
#